data_AF-A0A7V4YYT9-F1
#
_entry.id   AF-A0A7V4YYT9-F1
#
_cell.length_a   1.000
_cell.length_b   1.000
_cell.length_c   1.000
_cell.angle_alpha   90.00
_cell.angle_beta   90.00
_cell.angle_gamma   90.00
#
_symmetry.space_group_name_H-M   'P 1'
#
loop_
_entity.id
_entity.type
_entity.pdbx_description
1 polymer ?
#
loop_
_entity_poly.entity_id
_entity_poly.type
_entity_poly.pdbx_seq_one_letter_code
_entity_poly.pdbx_strand_id
1 'polypeptide(L)'
;MKSLTKEFCSHLEYRLSQILDETDREELKGFWCDGILSPPPAEFQNTTEEIRHLQKIKTIAWLGKTGQDEYEMTIWLGEKAFEKYFRDENLIECIPNATKRDWVEIMPENKVISVKLL
;
A
#
# COMPACT_ATOMS: atom_id res chain seq x y z
N MET A 1 -12.68 10.59 -6.57
CA MET A 1 -12.21 9.49 -5.70
C MET A 1 -10.77 9.82 -5.31
N LYS A 2 -10.54 10.33 -4.09
CA LYS A 2 -9.27 10.96 -3.67
C LYS A 2 -8.48 10.17 -2.62
N SER A 3 -8.81 8.90 -2.40
CA SER A 3 -8.18 8.11 -1.33
C SER A 3 -6.68 7.85 -1.50
N LEU A 4 -6.23 7.70 -2.74
CA LEU A 4 -4.82 7.55 -3.09
C LEU A 4 -4.27 8.84 -3.65
N THR A 5 -4.24 9.90 -2.84
CA THR A 5 -3.52 11.13 -3.22
C THR A 5 -2.03 10.85 -3.38
N LYS A 6 -1.33 11.67 -4.17
CA LYS A 6 0.14 11.61 -4.25
C LYS A 6 0.78 11.71 -2.87
N GLU A 7 0.24 12.58 -2.00
CA GLU A 7 0.72 12.75 -0.62
C GLU A 7 0.62 11.45 0.18
N PHE A 8 -0.56 10.80 0.19
CA PHE A 8 -0.72 9.51 0.86
C PHE A 8 0.24 8.45 0.31
N CYS A 9 0.37 8.37 -1.02
CA CYS A 9 1.27 7.42 -1.67
C CYS A 9 2.73 7.64 -1.28
N SER A 10 3.22 8.89 -1.23
CA SER A 10 4.58 9.22 -0.79
C SER A 10 4.81 8.88 0.69
N HIS A 11 3.81 9.08 1.56
CA HIS A 11 3.92 8.66 2.97
C HIS A 11 3.98 7.13 3.11
N LEU A 12 3.16 6.40 2.34
CA LEU A 12 3.15 4.94 2.36
C LEU A 12 4.45 4.36 1.78
N GLU A 13 4.94 4.91 0.68
CA GLU A 13 6.24 4.57 0.08
C GLU A 13 7.38 4.70 1.08
N TYR A 14 7.50 5.87 1.73
CA TYR A 14 8.53 6.11 2.74
C TYR A 14 8.46 5.06 3.86
N ARG A 15 7.24 4.75 4.34
CA ARG A 15 7.05 3.74 5.39
C ARG A 15 7.41 2.33 4.94
N LEU A 16 7.06 1.95 3.72
CA LEU A 16 7.43 0.65 3.16
C LEU A 16 8.95 0.52 3.04
N SER A 17 9.64 1.58 2.59
CA SER A 17 11.10 1.59 2.49
C SER A 17 11.76 1.44 3.87
N GLN A 18 11.23 2.06 4.93
CA GLN A 18 11.72 1.83 6.30
C GLN A 18 11.56 0.36 6.75
N ILE A 19 10.38 -0.22 6.50
CA ILE A 19 10.10 -1.62 6.88
C ILE A 19 11.01 -2.61 6.15
N LEU A 20 11.29 -2.33 4.88
CA LEU A 20 12.15 -3.14 4.03
C LEU A 20 13.62 -3.03 4.42
N ASP A 21 14.10 -1.84 4.79
CA ASP A 21 15.48 -1.64 5.26
C ASP A 21 15.77 -2.42 6.54
N GLU A 22 14.78 -2.52 7.43
CA GLU A 22 14.92 -3.25 8.69
C GLU A 22 14.73 -4.78 8.52
N THR A 23 14.38 -5.28 7.33
CA THR A 23 13.88 -6.66 7.13
C THR A 23 14.85 -7.78 7.52
N ASP A 24 14.32 -8.79 8.23
CA ASP A 24 15.06 -10.02 8.55
C ASP A 24 14.89 -11.11 7.48
N ARG A 25 14.02 -10.88 6.49
CA ARG A 25 13.77 -11.81 5.38
C ARG A 25 14.89 -11.67 4.34
N GLU A 26 15.71 -12.71 4.20
CA GLU A 26 16.87 -12.72 3.29
C GLU A 26 16.48 -12.39 1.84
N GLU A 27 15.33 -12.89 1.38
CA GLU A 27 14.82 -12.66 0.03
C GLU A 27 14.40 -11.21 -0.23
N LEU A 28 14.15 -10.43 0.83
CA LEU A 28 13.81 -9.01 0.76
C LEU A 28 15.00 -8.09 1.06
N LYS A 29 16.18 -8.63 1.39
CA LYS A 29 17.33 -7.77 1.72
C LYS A 29 17.71 -6.85 0.57
N GLY A 30 17.83 -5.56 0.89
CA GLY A 30 18.12 -4.49 -0.07
C GLY A 30 16.93 -4.10 -0.95
N PHE A 31 15.72 -4.59 -0.66
CA PHE A 31 14.52 -4.06 -1.28
C PHE A 31 14.21 -2.67 -0.72
N TRP A 32 13.56 -1.88 -1.55
CA TRP A 32 12.96 -0.61 -1.17
C TRP A 32 11.74 -0.36 -2.06
N CYS A 33 10.95 0.66 -1.74
CA CYS A 33 9.81 1.11 -2.54
C CYS A 33 10.17 2.45 -3.20
N ASP A 34 10.09 2.53 -4.52
CA ASP A 34 10.40 3.73 -5.32
C ASP A 34 9.15 4.51 -5.74
N GLY A 35 7.97 3.99 -5.41
CA GLY A 35 6.73 4.70 -5.65
C GLY A 35 5.50 3.83 -5.60
N ILE A 36 4.34 4.50 -5.53
CA ILE A 36 3.03 3.88 -5.61
C ILE A 36 2.21 4.66 -6.62
N LEU A 37 1.61 3.94 -7.58
CA LEU A 37 0.87 4.53 -8.67
C LEU A 37 -0.39 5.23 -8.15
N SER A 38 -0.55 6.50 -8.54
CA SER A 38 -1.68 7.35 -8.20
C SER A 38 -2.04 8.23 -9.41
N PRO A 39 -3.29 8.18 -9.92
CA PRO A 39 -4.36 7.27 -9.52
C PRO A 39 -4.07 5.81 -9.95
N PRO A 40 -4.79 4.80 -9.39
CA PRO A 40 -4.69 3.42 -9.86
C PRO A 40 -4.97 3.24 -11.36
N PRO A 41 -4.43 2.18 -11.98
CA PRO A 41 -4.80 1.74 -13.34
C PRO A 41 -6.32 1.60 -13.49
N ALA A 42 -6.84 1.80 -14.69
CA ALA A 42 -8.28 1.82 -14.93
C ALA A 42 -8.96 0.49 -14.56
N GLU A 43 -8.27 -0.62 -14.82
CA GLU A 43 -8.67 -1.99 -14.48
C GLU A 43 -8.71 -2.27 -12.97
N PHE A 44 -8.08 -1.43 -12.14
CA PHE A 44 -8.05 -1.56 -10.68
C PHE A 44 -9.00 -0.58 -9.98
N GLN A 45 -9.64 0.31 -10.74
CA GLN A 45 -10.60 1.26 -10.19
C GLN A 45 -11.91 0.55 -9.84
N ASN A 46 -12.07 0.25 -8.56
CA ASN A 46 -13.34 -0.21 -8.01
C ASN A 46 -14.32 0.96 -7.87
N THR A 47 -15.60 0.66 -8.05
CA THR A 47 -16.70 1.56 -7.66
C THR A 47 -16.76 1.73 -6.15
N THR A 48 -17.43 2.80 -5.70
CA THR A 48 -17.67 3.04 -4.27
C THR A 48 -18.39 1.87 -3.57
N GLU A 49 -19.28 1.16 -4.27
CA GLU A 49 -20.02 0.03 -3.71
C GLU A 49 -19.14 -1.23 -3.59
N GLU A 50 -18.29 -1.48 -4.58
CA GLU A 50 -17.30 -2.55 -4.50
C GLU A 50 -16.30 -2.30 -3.36
N ILE A 51 -15.87 -1.06 -3.16
CA ILE A 51 -14.99 -0.71 -2.02
C ILE A 51 -15.71 -0.89 -0.69
N ARG A 52 -17.01 -0.56 -0.63
CA ARG A 52 -17.84 -0.78 0.57
C ARG A 52 -17.89 -2.26 0.94
N HIS A 53 -18.02 -3.15 -0.05
CA HIS A 53 -18.14 -4.58 0.16
C HIS A 53 -16.77 -5.26 0.40
N LEU A 54 -15.76 -4.91 -0.39
CA LEU A 54 -14.46 -5.58 -0.39
C LEU A 54 -13.46 -4.97 0.60
N GLN A 55 -13.69 -3.74 1.05
CA GLN A 55 -12.80 -2.98 1.94
C GLN A 55 -11.35 -2.92 1.47
N LYS A 56 -11.13 -2.85 0.15
CA LYS A 56 -9.80 -2.81 -0.43
C LYS A 56 -9.71 -1.96 -1.68
N ILE A 57 -8.52 -1.45 -1.92
CA ILE A 57 -8.14 -0.71 -3.11
C ILE A 57 -6.95 -1.44 -3.75
N LYS A 58 -6.96 -1.55 -5.08
CA LYS A 58 -5.83 -2.08 -5.83
C LYS A 58 -5.05 -0.96 -6.50
N THR A 59 -3.73 -1.09 -6.56
CA THR A 59 -2.84 -0.20 -7.31
C THR A 59 -1.54 -0.93 -7.69
N ILE A 60 -0.57 -0.23 -8.24
CA ILE A 60 0.78 -0.72 -8.50
C ILE A 60 1.76 -0.04 -7.56
N ALA A 61 2.76 -0.79 -7.09
CA ALA A 61 3.93 -0.25 -6.42
C ALA A 61 5.20 -0.72 -7.11
N TRP A 62 6.23 0.13 -7.11
CA TRP A 62 7.54 -0.24 -7.60
C TRP A 62 8.43 -0.64 -6.43
N LEU A 63 8.76 -1.92 -6.36
CA LEU A 63 9.48 -2.54 -5.25
C LEU A 63 10.64 -3.36 -5.79
N GLY A 64 11.67 -3.57 -4.97
CA GLY A 64 12.76 -4.47 -5.29
C GLY A 64 14.12 -3.82 -5.11
N LYS A 65 15.18 -4.52 -5.53
CA LYS A 65 16.56 -4.03 -5.38
C LYS A 65 16.88 -2.88 -6.31
N THR A 66 16.30 -2.91 -7.51
CA THR A 66 16.45 -1.88 -8.54
C THR A 66 15.45 -0.75 -8.40
N GLY A 67 14.39 -0.93 -7.59
CA GLY A 67 13.25 -0.02 -7.51
C GLY A 67 12.36 0.00 -8.76
N GLN A 68 12.59 -0.89 -9.74
CA GLN A 68 11.89 -0.84 -11.03
C GLN A 68 10.88 -1.97 -11.24
N ASP A 69 10.85 -2.97 -10.36
CA ASP A 69 9.93 -4.08 -10.56
C ASP A 69 8.52 -3.67 -10.09
N GLU A 70 7.54 -3.90 -10.95
CA GLU A 70 6.13 -3.65 -10.64
C GLU A 70 5.54 -4.76 -9.78
N TYR A 71 4.81 -4.36 -8.75
CA TYR A 71 4.06 -5.26 -7.88
C TYR A 71 2.59 -4.84 -7.86
N GLU A 72 1.68 -5.81 -7.98
CA GLU A 72 0.27 -5.57 -7.66
C GLU A 72 0.15 -5.32 -6.16
N MET A 73 -0.35 -4.13 -5.81
CA MET A 73 -0.56 -3.72 -4.43
C MET A 73 -2.04 -3.79 -4.08
N THR A 74 -2.35 -4.52 -3.01
CA THR A 74 -3.66 -4.44 -2.34
C THR A 74 -3.54 -3.63 -1.05
N ILE A 75 -4.35 -2.58 -0.93
CA ILE A 75 -4.48 -1.75 0.28
C ILE A 75 -5.79 -2.12 0.94
N TRP A 76 -5.73 -2.83 2.07
CA TRP A 76 -6.88 -3.15 2.89
C TRP A 76 -7.22 -1.97 3.80
N LEU A 77 -8.48 -1.55 3.78
CA LEU A 77 -9.01 -0.50 4.63
C LEU A 77 -9.43 -1.13 5.96
N GLY A 78 -8.63 -0.93 7.01
CA GLY A 78 -9.06 -1.18 8.38
C GLY A 78 -10.24 -0.28 8.77
N GLU A 79 -10.81 -0.50 9.95
CA GLU A 79 -12.02 0.18 10.39
C GLU A 79 -11.88 1.71 10.31
N LYS A 80 -10.76 2.27 10.77
CA LYS A 80 -10.53 3.72 10.79
C LYS A 80 -10.34 4.27 9.37
N ALA A 81 -9.55 3.61 8.53
CA ALA A 81 -9.29 3.97 7.14
C ALA A 81 -10.55 3.87 6.29
N PHE A 82 -11.37 2.85 6.54
CA PHE A 82 -12.66 2.66 5.88
C PHE A 82 -13.58 3.85 6.17
N GLU A 83 -13.77 4.22 7.44
CA GLU A 83 -14.57 5.38 7.80
C GLU A 83 -14.07 6.67 7.13
N LYS A 84 -12.76 6.93 7.19
CA LYS A 84 -12.14 8.12 6.61
C LYS A 84 -12.25 8.16 5.10
N TYR A 85 -12.08 7.01 4.44
CA TYR A 85 -12.25 6.87 2.99
C TYR A 85 -13.63 7.36 2.57
N PHE A 86 -14.70 6.93 3.25
CA PHE A 86 -16.07 7.30 2.92
C PHE A 86 -16.44 8.74 3.32
N ARG A 87 -15.63 9.40 4.15
CA ARG A 87 -15.75 10.83 4.49
C ARG A 87 -14.89 11.74 3.60
N ASP A 88 -14.19 11.20 2.60
CA ASP A 88 -13.20 11.92 1.77
C ASP A 88 -12.09 12.58 2.62
N GLU A 89 -11.73 11.94 3.74
CA GLU A 89 -10.66 12.38 4.63
C GLU A 89 -9.30 11.76 4.24
N ASN A 90 -8.22 12.38 4.71
CA ASN A 90 -6.87 11.90 4.49
C ASN A 90 -6.60 10.58 5.25
N LEU A 91 -5.97 9.61 4.58
CA LEU A 91 -5.66 8.27 5.11
C LEU A 91 -4.24 8.14 5.69
N ILE A 92 -3.40 9.18 5.65
CA ILE A 92 -2.00 9.14 6.14
C ILE A 92 -1.93 8.70 7.60
N GLU A 93 -2.84 9.20 8.43
CA GLU A 93 -2.93 8.82 9.86
C GLU A 93 -3.45 7.39 10.11
N CYS A 94 -3.85 6.69 9.05
CA CYS A 94 -4.22 5.28 9.08
C CYS A 94 -3.06 4.37 8.66
N ILE A 95 -1.92 4.91 8.21
CA ILE A 95 -0.73 4.11 7.97
C ILE A 95 -0.16 3.71 9.35
N PRO A 96 -0.09 2.40 9.68
CA PRO A 96 0.39 1.98 10.98
C PRO A 96 1.80 2.49 11.28
N ASN A 97 2.00 2.99 12.50
CA ASN A 97 3.32 3.39 13.02
C ASN A 97 4.05 2.22 13.73
N ALA A 98 3.48 1.01 13.68
CA ALA A 98 4.04 -0.14 14.37
C ALA A 98 5.36 -0.55 13.70
N THR A 99 6.40 -0.73 14.50
CA THR A 99 7.66 -1.40 14.13
C THR A 99 7.45 -2.88 13.80
N LYS A 100 6.28 -3.44 14.11
CA LYS A 100 5.89 -4.79 13.72
C LYS A 100 5.35 -4.79 12.30
N ARG A 101 5.93 -5.65 11.46
CA ARG A 101 5.62 -5.81 10.03
C ARG A 101 4.29 -6.49 9.73
N ASP A 102 3.48 -6.77 10.76
CA ASP A 102 2.26 -7.57 10.67
C ASP A 102 1.17 -6.96 9.77
N TRP A 103 1.37 -5.73 9.30
CA TRP A 103 0.47 -5.02 8.39
C TRP A 103 0.97 -4.96 6.94
N VAL A 104 2.17 -5.49 6.65
CA VAL A 104 2.75 -5.55 5.30
C VAL A 104 3.14 -6.99 4.97
N GLU A 105 2.57 -7.52 3.90
CA GLU A 105 2.90 -8.84 3.37
C GLU A 105 3.44 -8.69 1.94
N ILE A 106 4.62 -9.26 1.69
CA ILE A 106 5.28 -9.19 0.38
C ILE A 106 5.59 -10.62 -0.08
N MET A 107 5.15 -10.92 -1.31
CA MET A 107 5.39 -12.18 -2.01
C MET A 107 6.19 -11.88 -3.28
N PRO A 108 7.54 -11.83 -3.21
CA PRO A 108 8.40 -11.45 -4.34
C PRO A 108 8.20 -12.31 -5.59
N GLU A 109 8.05 -13.62 -5.41
CA GLU A 109 7.87 -14.58 -6.49
C GLU A 109 6.61 -14.31 -7.32
N ASN A 110 5.56 -13.78 -6.67
CA ASN A 110 4.29 -13.48 -7.32
C ASN A 110 4.17 -12.00 -7.73
N LYS A 111 5.16 -11.16 -7.41
CA LYS A 111 5.09 -9.70 -7.56
C LYS A 111 3.81 -9.11 -6.94
N VAL A 112 3.50 -9.55 -5.72
CA VAL A 112 2.35 -9.05 -4.95
C VAL A 112 2.80 -8.46 -3.62
N ILE A 113 2.20 -7.32 -3.27
CA ILE A 113 2.27 -6.72 -1.95
C ILE A 113 0.87 -6.45 -1.40
N SER A 114 0.68 -6.67 -0.12
CA SER A 114 -0.55 -6.38 0.60
C SER A 114 -0.20 -5.50 1.80
N VAL A 115 -0.92 -4.41 1.98
CA VAL A 115 -0.80 -3.52 3.14
C VAL A 115 -2.14 -3.37 3.82
N LYS A 116 -2.14 -3.29 5.15
CA LYS A 116 -3.34 -3.08 5.95
C LYS A 116 -3.26 -1.75 6.69
N LEU A 117 -4.18 -0.83 6.36
CA LEU A 117 -4.36 0.41 7.10
C LEU A 117 -5.16 0.14 8.38
N LEU A 118 -5.01 1.02 9.38
CA LEU A 118 -5.80 1.02 10.61
C LEU A 118 -7.28 1.30 10.35
#